data_AF-A0AAV2S926-F1
#
_entry.id   AF-A0AAV2S926-F1
#
_cell.length_a   1.000
_cell.length_b   1.000
_cell.length_c   1.000
_cell.angle_alpha   90.00
_cell.angle_beta   90.00
_cell.angle_gamma   90.00
#
_symmetry.space_group_name_H-M   'P 1'
#
loop_
_entity.id
_entity.type
_entity.pdbx_description
1 polymer ?
#
loop_
_entity_poly.entity_id
_entity_poly.type
_entity_poly.pdbx_seq_one_letter_code
_entity_poly.pdbx_strand_id
1 'polypeptide(L)'
;ADNSGERKEPTFREFIQYLLDTDVEIYDEHWRPMNLLCTPCHAKFDIIAKMETLPIDAEFVLYHRGIGDKVNIKWSHKTDSKMTSDVAVEYFSQLTQSEVKQLYYKYLVDFLMFEYDFEPYIKLAAPLVGNSTISEDDYDYEGEEDEDDENYEDDDDEAEDEYEYDEDADNTATGNENHEENGDTIVEE
;
A
#
# COMPACT_ATOMS: atom_id res chain seq x y z
N ALA A 1 28.35 28.38 -31.12
CA ALA A 1 27.45 27.24 -30.90
C ALA A 1 27.36 27.08 -29.40
N ASP A 2 26.26 27.58 -28.84
CA ASP A 2 25.97 27.46 -27.41
C ASP A 2 25.49 26.03 -27.16
N ASN A 3 26.09 25.36 -26.18
CA ASN A 3 25.96 23.93 -25.93
C ASN A 3 25.61 23.68 -24.46
N SER A 4 24.57 24.36 -23.99
CA SER A 4 23.82 23.99 -22.79
C SER A 4 22.44 23.51 -23.20
N GLY A 5 22.34 22.24 -23.59
CA GLY A 5 21.05 21.59 -23.77
C GLY A 5 20.33 21.52 -22.42
N GLU A 6 19.49 22.50 -22.12
CA GLU A 6 18.56 22.45 -21.00
C GLU A 6 17.69 21.21 -21.15
N ARG A 7 17.79 20.28 -20.19
CA ARG A 7 16.82 19.19 -20.08
C ARG A 7 15.49 19.83 -19.71
N LYS A 8 14.59 19.92 -20.69
CA LYS A 8 13.22 20.38 -20.48
C LYS A 8 12.44 19.24 -19.83
N GLU A 9 12.34 19.29 -18.51
CA GLU A 9 11.53 18.37 -17.72
C GLU A 9 10.06 18.83 -17.75
N PRO A 10 9.09 17.89 -17.83
CA PRO A 10 7.67 18.26 -17.81
C PRO A 10 7.30 18.88 -16.46
N THR A 11 6.39 19.83 -16.48
CA THR A 11 5.73 20.30 -15.25
C THR A 11 4.87 19.17 -14.67
N PHE A 12 4.56 19.26 -13.37
CA PHE A 12 3.69 18.27 -12.72
C PHE A 12 2.34 18.13 -13.44
N ARG A 13 1.72 19.26 -13.81
CA ARG A 13 0.45 19.22 -14.55
C ARG A 13 0.58 18.58 -15.94
N GLU A 14 1.65 18.86 -16.67
CA GLU A 14 1.92 18.19 -17.97
C GLU A 14 2.11 16.68 -17.79
N PHE A 15 2.77 16.25 -16.72
CA PHE A 15 2.88 14.84 -16.37
C PHE A 15 1.51 14.21 -16.05
N ILE A 16 0.67 14.88 -15.26
CA ILE A 16 -0.68 14.39 -14.97
C ILE A 16 -1.53 14.31 -16.24
N GLN A 17 -1.48 15.32 -17.11
CA GLN A 17 -2.18 15.30 -18.40
C GLN A 17 -1.73 14.12 -19.26
N TYR A 18 -0.42 13.87 -19.32
CA TYR A 18 0.12 12.68 -19.98
C TYR A 18 -0.48 11.40 -19.41
N LEU A 19 -0.55 11.24 -18.08
CA LEU A 19 -1.20 10.07 -17.47
C LEU A 19 -2.68 10.00 -17.89
N LEU A 20 -3.44 11.10 -17.79
CA LEU A 20 -4.86 11.12 -18.16
C LEU A 20 -5.10 10.66 -19.62
N ASP A 21 -4.26 11.10 -20.55
CA ASP A 21 -4.35 10.80 -21.98
C ASP A 21 -3.79 9.42 -22.38
N THR A 22 -3.15 8.71 -21.45
CA THR A 22 -2.40 7.48 -21.72
C THR A 22 -3.06 6.28 -21.05
N ASP A 23 -3.08 5.12 -21.71
CA ASP A 23 -3.56 3.88 -21.11
C ASP A 23 -2.64 3.41 -19.97
N VAL A 24 -3.21 2.89 -18.88
CA VAL A 24 -2.44 2.40 -17.73
C VAL A 24 -1.52 1.23 -18.08
N GLU A 25 -1.84 0.44 -19.12
CA GLU A 25 -1.03 -0.70 -19.57
C GLU A 25 0.35 -0.28 -20.10
N ILE A 26 0.45 0.93 -20.65
CA ILE A 26 1.69 1.48 -21.23
C ILE A 26 2.45 2.40 -20.27
N TYR A 27 1.98 2.53 -19.03
CA TYR A 27 2.71 3.29 -18.01
C TYR A 27 4.05 2.65 -17.70
N ASP A 28 5.03 3.48 -17.36
CA ASP A 28 6.26 3.04 -16.73
C ASP A 28 5.95 2.40 -15.37
N GLU A 29 6.75 1.41 -14.98
CA GLU A 29 6.57 0.68 -13.73
C GLU A 29 6.58 1.56 -12.48
N HIS A 30 7.21 2.74 -12.52
CA HIS A 30 7.31 3.63 -11.36
C HIS A 30 6.02 4.37 -11.04
N TRP A 31 5.08 4.47 -11.98
CA TRP A 31 3.79 5.14 -11.78
C TRP A 31 2.60 4.34 -12.28
N ARG A 32 2.80 3.08 -12.67
CA ARG A 32 1.72 2.14 -12.93
C ARG A 32 0.96 1.80 -11.65
N PRO A 33 -0.38 1.64 -11.70
CA PRO A 33 -1.14 1.10 -10.58
C PRO A 33 -0.51 -0.18 -10.02
N MET A 34 -0.41 -0.27 -8.69
CA MET A 34 0.29 -1.35 -7.99
C MET A 34 -0.38 -2.69 -8.23
N ASN A 35 -1.72 -2.72 -8.30
CA ASN A 35 -2.51 -3.90 -8.63
C ASN A 35 -2.16 -4.52 -10.00
N LEU A 36 -1.52 -3.76 -10.90
CA LEU A 36 -1.05 -4.23 -12.20
C LEU A 36 0.42 -4.65 -12.21
N LEU A 37 1.20 -4.30 -11.18
CA LEU A 37 2.63 -4.64 -11.06
C LEU A 37 2.81 -5.89 -10.20
N CYS A 38 2.16 -5.90 -9.05
CA CYS A 38 2.02 -7.03 -8.17
C CYS A 38 0.56 -7.43 -8.21
N THR A 39 0.26 -8.71 -8.29
CA THR A 39 -1.10 -9.21 -8.11
C THR A 39 -1.28 -9.66 -6.67
N PRO A 40 -1.56 -8.73 -5.72
CA PRO A 40 -1.61 -9.10 -4.32
C PRO A 40 -2.71 -10.13 -4.03
N CYS A 41 -3.77 -10.18 -4.83
CA CYS A 41 -4.81 -11.19 -4.73
C CYS A 41 -4.29 -12.63 -4.96
N HIS A 42 -3.16 -12.81 -5.65
CA HIS A 42 -2.55 -14.12 -5.90
C HIS A 42 -1.42 -14.46 -4.93
N ALA A 43 -1.05 -13.54 -4.02
CA ALA A 43 0.00 -13.76 -3.04
C ALA A 43 -0.59 -13.74 -1.62
N LYS A 44 -0.22 -14.73 -0.81
CA LYS A 44 -0.63 -14.80 0.60
C LYS A 44 0.31 -13.93 1.43
N PHE A 45 -0.11 -12.71 1.74
CA PHE A 45 0.65 -11.83 2.64
C PHE A 45 0.28 -12.11 4.10
N ASP A 46 1.30 -12.25 4.93
CA ASP A 46 1.13 -12.23 6.38
C ASP A 46 0.94 -10.79 6.90
N ILE A 47 1.57 -9.82 6.23
CA ILE A 47 1.68 -8.42 6.68
C ILE A 47 1.68 -7.49 5.46
N ILE A 48 0.87 -6.43 5.52
CA ILE A 48 0.89 -5.29 4.58
C ILE A 48 1.32 -4.06 5.40
N ALA A 49 2.42 -3.42 5.00
CA ALA A 49 2.97 -2.23 5.66
C ALA A 49 2.68 -0.96 4.86
N LYS A 50 2.48 0.17 5.54
CA LYS A 50 2.22 1.47 4.91
C LYS A 50 3.41 2.42 5.14
N MET A 51 3.68 3.32 4.19
CA MET A 51 4.80 4.25 4.30
C MET A 51 4.60 5.25 5.45
N GLU A 52 3.35 5.62 5.71
CA GLU A 52 2.93 6.53 6.78
C GLU A 52 3.20 5.96 8.18
N THR A 53 3.12 4.63 8.32
CA THR A 53 3.31 3.89 9.57
C THR A 53 4.58 3.06 9.57
N LEU A 54 5.45 3.23 8.56
CA LEU A 54 6.62 2.40 8.32
C LEU A 54 7.52 2.19 9.55
N PRO A 55 7.75 3.19 10.43
CA PRO A 55 8.52 2.96 11.65
C PRO A 55 7.94 1.89 12.57
N ILE A 56 6.62 1.91 12.74
CA ILE A 56 5.90 0.98 13.62
C ILE A 56 5.73 -0.37 12.91
N ASP A 57 5.40 -0.34 11.61
CA ASP A 57 5.22 -1.57 10.82
C ASP A 57 6.51 -2.39 10.73
N ALA A 58 7.66 -1.71 10.55
CA ALA A 58 8.95 -2.38 10.51
C ALA A 58 9.31 -3.00 11.87
N GLU A 59 9.01 -2.33 12.98
CA GLU A 59 9.20 -2.90 14.32
C GLU A 59 8.30 -4.13 14.52
N PHE A 60 7.03 -4.03 14.13
CA PHE A 60 6.08 -5.15 14.17
C PHE A 60 6.60 -6.37 13.40
N VAL A 61 7.10 -6.18 12.18
CA VAL A 61 7.68 -7.26 11.37
C VAL A 61 8.86 -7.93 12.08
N LEU A 62 9.76 -7.15 12.71
CA LEU A 62 10.91 -7.70 13.42
C LEU A 62 10.49 -8.55 14.63
N TYR A 63 9.53 -8.09 15.43
CA TYR A 63 9.01 -8.88 16.54
C TYR A 63 8.25 -10.11 16.08
N HIS A 64 7.41 -9.98 15.04
CA HIS A 64 6.67 -11.09 14.44
C HIS A 64 7.61 -12.20 13.92
N ARG A 65 8.82 -11.85 13.47
CA ARG A 65 9.85 -12.81 13.04
C ARG A 65 10.84 -13.22 14.15
N GLY A 66 10.60 -12.83 15.41
CA GLY A 66 11.42 -13.24 16.56
C GLY A 66 12.84 -12.65 16.60
N ILE A 67 13.05 -11.52 15.92
CA ILE A 67 14.35 -10.84 15.82
C ILE A 67 14.35 -9.39 16.30
N GLY A 68 13.24 -8.92 16.89
CA GLY A 68 13.11 -7.56 17.45
C GLY A 68 14.25 -7.19 18.41
N ASP A 69 14.67 -8.11 19.27
CA ASP A 69 15.76 -7.86 20.25
C ASP A 69 17.16 -7.90 19.62
N LYS A 70 17.28 -8.33 18.36
CA LYS A 70 18.56 -8.55 17.66
C LYS A 70 18.87 -7.45 16.65
N VAL A 71 17.86 -6.73 16.18
CA VAL A 71 17.97 -5.74 15.11
C VAL A 71 17.38 -4.42 15.57
N ASN A 72 18.20 -3.36 15.56
CA ASN A 72 17.74 -2.00 15.81
C ASN A 72 17.77 -1.18 14.51
N ILE A 73 16.59 -0.75 14.05
CA ILE A 73 16.46 0.04 12.82
C ILE A 73 16.82 1.50 13.11
N LYS A 74 17.84 2.01 12.42
CA LYS A 74 18.19 3.43 12.45
C LYS A 74 17.49 4.16 11.31
N TRP A 75 16.46 4.94 11.64
CA TRP A 75 15.80 5.83 10.69
C TRP A 75 16.72 7.01 10.36
N SER A 76 17.47 6.92 9.25
CA SER A 76 18.43 7.96 8.83
C SER A 76 17.81 9.02 7.91
N HIS A 77 16.55 8.86 7.50
CA HIS A 77 15.88 9.79 6.63
C HIS A 77 15.11 10.81 7.46
N LYS A 78 15.73 11.99 7.63
CA LYS A 78 14.96 13.21 7.87
C LYS A 78 14.23 13.46 6.56
N THR A 79 12.90 13.32 6.53
CA THR A 79 12.10 14.10 5.58
C THR A 79 12.60 15.53 5.72
N ASP A 80 13.25 16.06 4.68
CA ASP A 80 13.55 17.49 4.60
C ASP A 80 12.27 18.24 4.97
N SER A 81 12.40 19.37 5.65
CA SER A 81 11.39 20.06 6.46
C SER A 81 10.03 20.42 5.80
N LYS A 82 9.76 19.99 4.57
CA LYS A 82 8.42 19.97 3.99
C LYS A 82 7.71 18.69 4.44
N MET A 83 6.63 18.84 5.19
CA MET A 83 5.76 17.71 5.49
C MET A 83 5.18 17.16 4.17
N THR A 84 4.87 15.86 4.09
CA THR A 84 4.21 15.26 2.91
C THR A 84 2.98 16.08 2.48
N SER A 85 2.29 16.70 3.44
CA SER A 85 1.20 17.65 3.19
C SER A 85 1.59 18.88 2.38
N ASP A 86 2.77 19.46 2.61
CA ASP A 86 3.23 20.68 1.92
C ASP A 86 3.51 20.39 0.44
N VAL A 87 4.09 19.21 0.17
CA VAL A 87 4.36 18.73 -1.18
C VAL A 87 3.04 18.41 -1.90
N ALA A 88 2.09 17.77 -1.22
CA ALA A 88 0.77 17.51 -1.77
C ALA A 88 0.05 18.81 -2.13
N VAL A 89 0.07 19.83 -1.26
CA VAL A 89 -0.49 21.16 -1.53
C VAL A 89 0.16 21.80 -2.76
N GLU A 90 1.50 21.78 -2.84
CA GLU A 90 2.26 22.37 -3.96
C GLU A 90 1.88 21.76 -5.31
N TYR A 91 1.67 20.44 -5.37
CA TYR A 91 1.37 19.75 -6.62
C TYR A 91 -0.12 19.71 -6.95
N PHE A 92 -0.99 19.33 -6.02
CA PHE A 92 -2.43 19.19 -6.29
C PHE A 92 -3.14 20.54 -6.49
N SER A 93 -2.60 21.64 -5.96
CA SER A 93 -3.13 22.99 -6.26
C SER A 93 -2.96 23.42 -7.72
N GLN A 94 -2.11 22.72 -8.48
CA GLN A 94 -1.92 22.96 -9.92
C GLN A 94 -2.98 22.26 -10.78
N LEU A 95 -3.79 21.38 -10.19
CA LEU A 95 -4.80 20.57 -10.87
C LEU A 95 -6.21 21.11 -10.62
N THR A 96 -7.14 20.71 -11.47
CA THR A 96 -8.58 20.83 -11.29
C THR A 96 -9.13 19.60 -10.58
N GLN A 97 -10.27 19.76 -9.90
CA GLN A 97 -10.98 18.61 -9.30
C GLN A 97 -11.35 17.54 -10.35
N SER A 98 -11.58 17.93 -11.60
CA SER A 98 -11.82 16.98 -12.70
C SER A 98 -10.57 16.16 -13.02
N GLU A 99 -9.40 16.79 -13.13
CA GLU A 99 -8.13 16.09 -13.33
C GLU A 99 -7.85 15.13 -12.15
N VAL A 100 -8.09 15.56 -10.90
CA VAL A 100 -7.91 14.70 -9.72
C VAL A 100 -8.90 13.54 -9.71
N LYS A 101 -10.17 13.76 -10.05
CA LYS A 101 -11.18 12.69 -10.10
C LYS A 101 -10.87 11.67 -11.19
N GLN A 102 -10.46 12.12 -12.37
CA GLN A 102 -10.03 11.23 -13.46
C GLN A 102 -8.78 10.43 -13.06
N LEU A 103 -7.81 11.08 -12.41
CA LEU A 103 -6.63 10.40 -11.88
C LEU A 103 -7.03 9.35 -10.84
N TYR A 104 -7.91 9.68 -9.91
CA TYR A 104 -8.44 8.74 -8.92
C TYR A 104 -9.05 7.51 -9.60
N TYR A 105 -9.86 7.66 -10.64
CA TYR A 105 -10.44 6.52 -11.35
C TYR A 105 -9.38 5.61 -11.99
N LYS A 106 -8.27 6.15 -12.47
CA LYS A 106 -7.16 5.33 -13.00
C LYS A 106 -6.47 4.48 -11.92
N TYR A 107 -6.53 4.89 -10.65
CA TYR A 107 -5.93 4.16 -9.52
C TYR A 107 -7.00 3.59 -8.56
N LEU A 108 -8.27 3.53 -8.97
CA LEU A 108 -9.39 3.20 -8.09
C LEU A 108 -9.18 1.90 -7.31
N VAL A 109 -8.72 0.86 -8.00
CA VAL A 109 -8.49 -0.46 -7.39
C VAL A 109 -7.43 -0.37 -6.29
N ASP A 110 -6.35 0.38 -6.50
CA ASP A 110 -5.32 0.57 -5.46
C ASP A 110 -5.86 1.33 -4.25
N PHE A 111 -6.66 2.38 -4.46
CA PHE A 111 -7.29 3.12 -3.36
C PHE A 111 -8.19 2.22 -2.51
N LEU A 112 -9.00 1.38 -3.15
CA LEU A 112 -9.87 0.43 -2.46
C LEU A 112 -9.06 -0.65 -1.75
N MET A 113 -8.07 -1.22 -2.42
CA MET A 113 -7.28 -2.35 -1.91
C MET A 113 -6.41 -1.98 -0.71
N PHE A 114 -5.89 -0.76 -0.66
CA PHE A 114 -5.02 -0.28 0.42
C PHE A 114 -5.71 0.68 1.38
N GLU A 115 -7.01 0.90 1.22
CA GLU A 115 -7.85 1.74 2.07
C GLU A 115 -7.33 3.19 2.17
N TYR A 116 -6.97 3.76 1.01
CA TYR A 116 -6.61 5.17 0.92
C TYR A 116 -7.85 6.04 0.65
N ASP A 117 -7.82 7.27 1.15
CA ASP A 117 -8.85 8.27 0.92
C ASP A 117 -8.36 9.32 -0.09
N PHE A 118 -9.15 9.59 -1.13
CA PHE A 118 -8.83 10.59 -2.15
C PHE A 118 -9.36 12.00 -1.78
N GLU A 119 -10.26 12.11 -0.81
CA GLU A 119 -10.91 13.35 -0.38
C GLU A 119 -9.93 14.47 0.02
N PRO A 120 -8.82 14.21 0.74
CA PRO A 120 -7.86 15.26 1.07
C PRO A 120 -7.27 15.90 -0.19
N TYR A 121 -7.04 15.11 -1.25
CA TYR A 121 -6.37 15.56 -2.47
C TYR A 121 -7.29 16.35 -3.40
N ILE A 122 -8.55 15.94 -3.55
CA ILE A 122 -9.53 16.68 -4.35
C ILE A 122 -9.83 18.07 -3.75
N LYS A 123 -9.77 18.21 -2.42
CA LYS A 123 -9.94 19.51 -1.73
C LYS A 123 -8.78 20.49 -1.97
N LEU A 124 -7.60 20.00 -2.34
CA LEU A 124 -6.44 20.83 -2.68
C LEU A 124 -6.52 21.38 -4.10
N ALA A 125 -7.31 20.77 -4.98
CA ALA A 125 -7.42 21.13 -6.38
C ALA A 125 -8.41 22.26 -6.63
N ALA A 126 -8.23 22.97 -7.75
CA ALA A 126 -9.11 24.03 -8.19
C ALA A 126 -10.53 23.49 -8.45
N PRO A 127 -11.59 24.17 -7.96
CA PRO A 127 -12.97 23.73 -8.14
C PRO A 127 -13.32 23.52 -9.61
N LEU A 128 -14.26 22.60 -9.86
CA LEU A 128 -14.87 22.45 -11.18
C LEU A 128 -15.39 23.82 -11.65
N VAL A 129 -14.96 24.24 -12.84
CA VAL A 129 -15.46 25.48 -13.45
C VAL A 129 -16.88 25.22 -13.94
N GLY A 130 -17.84 25.43 -13.06
CA GLY A 130 -19.26 25.24 -13.32
C GLY A 130 -20.04 25.07 -12.03
N ASN A 131 -21.17 25.75 -11.91
CA ASN A 131 -22.16 25.49 -10.87
C ASN A 131 -22.60 24.02 -10.94
N SER A 132 -21.97 23.16 -10.14
CA SER A 132 -22.48 21.83 -9.83
C SER A 132 -22.13 21.56 -8.37
N THR A 133 -23.11 21.74 -7.51
CA THR A 133 -23.08 21.18 -6.16
C THR A 133 -22.96 19.67 -6.32
N ILE A 134 -21.85 19.09 -5.89
CA ILE A 134 -21.66 17.64 -5.82
C ILE A 134 -22.68 17.12 -4.81
N SER A 135 -23.73 16.46 -5.30
CA SER A 135 -24.59 15.61 -4.48
C SER A 135 -23.88 14.27 -4.28
N GLU A 136 -24.05 13.67 -3.09
CA GLU A 136 -23.59 12.31 -2.79
C GLU A 136 -24.21 11.24 -3.74
N ASP A 137 -25.17 11.66 -4.56
CA ASP A 137 -25.88 10.83 -5.55
C ASP A 137 -25.17 10.73 -6.92
N ASP A 138 -24.06 11.43 -7.15
CA ASP A 138 -23.31 11.39 -8.45
C ASP A 138 -22.37 10.17 -8.59
N TYR A 139 -22.44 9.20 -7.68
CA TYR A 139 -21.76 7.90 -7.77
C TYR A 139 -22.66 6.85 -8.43
N ASP A 140 -23.08 7.09 -9.68
CA ASP A 140 -23.75 6.06 -10.46
C ASP A 140 -22.70 5.25 -11.25
N TYR A 141 -22.41 4.07 -10.73
CA TYR A 141 -21.61 3.04 -11.40
C TYR A 141 -22.54 2.30 -12.36
N GLU A 142 -22.66 2.78 -13.59
CA GLU A 142 -23.21 1.97 -14.67
C GLU A 142 -22.11 1.01 -15.13
N GLY A 143 -22.04 -0.16 -14.50
CA GLY A 143 -21.33 -1.29 -15.06
C GLY A 143 -22.08 -1.75 -16.30
N GLU A 144 -21.44 -1.71 -17.46
CA GLU A 144 -21.96 -2.39 -18.64
C GLU A 144 -21.92 -3.90 -18.35
N GLU A 145 -23.11 -4.50 -18.19
CA GLU A 145 -23.28 -5.94 -18.22
C GLU A 145 -23.10 -6.38 -19.67
N ASP A 146 -21.88 -6.76 -20.03
CA ASP A 146 -21.63 -7.53 -21.25
C ASP A 146 -22.23 -8.93 -21.04
N GLU A 147 -23.49 -9.08 -21.46
CA GLU A 147 -24.08 -10.38 -21.78
C GLU A 147 -23.37 -10.96 -23.02
N ASP A 148 -23.17 -12.28 -23.01
CA ASP A 148 -22.72 -13.17 -24.11
C ASP A 148 -21.20 -13.46 -24.20
N ASP A 149 -20.74 -14.56 -23.60
CA ASP A 149 -20.61 -15.81 -24.36
C ASP A 149 -20.46 -17.03 -23.43
N GLU A 150 -21.38 -17.98 -23.60
CA GLU A 150 -21.37 -19.29 -22.98
C GLU A 150 -20.20 -20.11 -23.54
N ASN A 151 -19.38 -20.72 -22.67
CA ASN A 151 -18.92 -22.11 -22.75
C ASN A 151 -17.69 -22.32 -21.84
N TYR A 152 -17.91 -22.51 -20.53
CA TYR A 152 -16.94 -23.23 -19.70
C TYR A 152 -17.42 -24.68 -19.62
N GLU A 153 -16.74 -25.55 -20.37
CA GLU A 153 -16.89 -26.98 -20.23
C GLU A 153 -16.39 -27.39 -18.83
N ASP A 154 -17.29 -28.01 -18.06
CA ASP A 154 -17.02 -28.67 -16.79
C ASP A 154 -16.05 -29.84 -17.02
N ASP A 155 -14.78 -29.67 -16.63
CA ASP A 155 -13.89 -30.79 -16.32
C ASP A 155 -13.80 -30.90 -14.79
N ASP A 156 -14.78 -31.63 -14.23
CA ASP A 156 -14.75 -32.25 -12.91
C ASP A 156 -13.58 -33.25 -12.86
N ASP A 157 -12.50 -32.92 -12.16
CA ASP A 157 -11.60 -33.90 -11.58
C ASP A 157 -11.48 -33.62 -10.07
N GLU A 158 -12.24 -34.41 -9.30
CA GLU A 158 -12.15 -34.55 -7.85
C GLU A 158 -10.72 -34.85 -7.40
N ALA A 159 -10.22 -34.07 -6.46
CA ALA A 159 -9.18 -34.50 -5.54
C ALA A 159 -9.57 -34.08 -4.12
N GLU A 160 -10.23 -34.99 -3.41
CA GLU A 160 -10.41 -34.90 -1.97
C GLU A 160 -9.06 -35.12 -1.28
N ASP A 161 -8.51 -34.09 -0.66
CA ASP A 161 -7.47 -34.24 0.36
C ASP A 161 -8.08 -33.94 1.73
N GLU A 162 -8.36 -35.03 2.47
CA GLU A 162 -8.77 -35.05 3.86
C GLU A 162 -7.70 -34.36 4.75
N TYR A 163 -8.11 -33.33 5.49
CA TYR A 163 -7.30 -32.76 6.56
C TYR A 163 -7.55 -33.52 7.88
N GLU A 164 -6.59 -34.36 8.25
CA GLU A 164 -6.53 -35.02 9.55
C GLU A 164 -6.09 -34.01 10.63
N TYR A 165 -6.95 -33.81 11.64
CA TYR A 165 -6.70 -32.96 12.81
C TYR A 165 -5.97 -33.79 13.87
N ASP A 166 -4.69 -33.49 14.13
CA ASP A 166 -3.93 -34.10 15.22
C ASP A 166 -4.17 -33.28 16.51
N GLU A 167 -5.14 -33.73 17.33
CA GLU A 167 -5.31 -33.31 18.72
C GLU A 167 -4.35 -34.09 19.60
N ASP A 168 -3.16 -33.55 19.92
CA ASP A 168 -2.40 -33.99 21.10
C ASP A 168 -1.31 -32.99 21.48
N ALA A 169 -1.57 -32.23 22.56
CA ALA A 169 -0.70 -32.08 23.74
C ALA A 169 -1.00 -30.77 24.49
N ASP A 170 -2.09 -30.76 25.26
CA ASP A 170 -2.10 -30.07 26.55
C ASP A 170 -1.38 -30.98 27.56
N ASN A 171 -0.28 -30.52 28.13
CA ASN A 171 0.11 -30.99 29.45
C ASN A 171 0.74 -29.88 30.26
N THR A 172 -0.11 -29.27 31.08
CA THR A 172 0.17 -28.61 32.36
C THR A 172 1.38 -29.18 33.11
N ALA A 173 2.25 -28.28 33.63
CA ALA A 173 3.04 -28.55 34.83
C ALA A 173 3.43 -27.25 35.54
N THR A 174 2.59 -26.83 36.49
CA THR A 174 3.00 -26.03 37.65
C THR A 174 3.71 -26.95 38.66
N GLY A 175 4.88 -26.58 39.20
CA GLY A 175 5.47 -27.31 40.33
C GLY A 175 6.92 -26.95 40.66
N ASN A 176 7.06 -26.13 41.70
CA ASN A 176 8.25 -25.83 42.52
C ASN A 176 9.20 -27.01 42.77
N GLU A 177 10.51 -26.77 42.86
CA GLU A 177 11.38 -27.39 43.87
C GLU A 177 12.72 -26.64 44.03
N ASN A 178 12.99 -26.21 45.27
CA ASN A 178 14.25 -25.63 45.73
C ASN A 178 15.32 -26.73 45.88
N HIS A 179 16.55 -26.45 45.47
CA HIS A 179 17.73 -27.10 46.06
C HIS A 179 18.91 -26.12 46.15
N GLU A 180 19.21 -25.71 47.37
CA GLU A 180 20.50 -25.14 47.82
C GLU A 180 21.59 -26.22 47.74
N GLU A 181 22.77 -25.89 47.19
CA GLU A 181 24.06 -26.10 47.87
C GLU A 181 25.25 -25.48 47.10
N ASN A 182 25.82 -24.42 47.70
CA ASN A 182 27.24 -24.11 47.92
C ASN A 182 28.32 -24.24 46.83
N GLY A 183 28.99 -23.10 46.60
CA GLY A 183 30.46 -23.00 46.48
C GLY A 183 31.00 -22.64 45.09
N ASP A 184 31.46 -21.41 44.88
CA ASP A 184 32.86 -21.06 45.15
C ASP A 184 33.10 -19.55 45.03
N THR A 185 34.10 -19.08 45.77
CA THR A 185 34.45 -17.68 45.97
C THR A 185 35.31 -17.17 44.81
N ILE A 186 35.04 -15.96 44.32
CA ILE A 186 36.02 -15.18 43.55
C ILE A 186 36.19 -13.83 44.24
N VAL A 187 37.42 -13.57 44.67
CA VAL A 187 37.88 -12.36 45.34
C VAL A 187 38.46 -11.44 44.28
N GLU A 188 38.02 -10.19 44.17
CA GLU A 188 38.86 -9.08 43.69
C GLU A 188 38.59 -7.81 44.53
N GLU A 189 39.71 -7.25 44.99
CA GLU A 189 40.07 -6.01 45.71
C GLU A 189 39.01 -5.08 46.34
#